data_AF-A0A1J3GAS8-F1
#
_entry.id   AF-A0A1J3GAS8-F1
#
_cell.length_a   1.000
_cell.length_b   1.000
_cell.length_c   1.000
_cell.angle_alpha   90.00
_cell.angle_beta   90.00
_cell.angle_gamma   90.00
#
_symmetry.space_group_name_H-M   'P 1'
#
loop_
_entity.id
_entity.type
_entity.pdbx_description
1 polymer ?
#
loop_
_entity_poly.entity_id
_entity_poly.type
_entity_poly.pdbx_seq_one_letter_code
_entity_poly.pdbx_strand_id
1 'polypeptide(L)'
;VANRDKPVTNSAANLTISRNGSLILLDEKEDVIWSAGENFTSNKCHAELLDTGNLVVIDDVSRETLWQSFENLGNTLLPQSSLMYDTVHGKKRVLTTW
;
A
#
# COMPACT_ATOMS: atom_id res chain seq x y z
N VAL A 1 -2.83 -6.52 6.09
CA VAL A 1 -3.50 -7.19 4.94
C VAL A 1 -4.08 -6.10 4.07
N ALA A 2 -3.62 -5.98 2.81
CA ALA A 2 -3.99 -4.86 1.93
C ALA A 2 -5.48 -4.86 1.57
N ASN A 3 -5.99 -6.00 1.09
CA ASN A 3 -7.34 -6.16 0.58
C ASN A 3 -8.29 -6.82 1.61
N ARG A 4 -8.16 -6.45 2.89
CA ARG A 4 -8.94 -7.07 4.00
C ARG A 4 -10.46 -6.99 3.80
N ASP A 5 -10.95 -5.87 3.27
CA ASP A 5 -12.39 -5.60 3.15
C ASP A 5 -12.96 -6.04 1.78
N LYS A 6 -12.09 -6.27 0.79
CA LYS A 6 -12.46 -6.69 -0.57
C LYS A 6 -11.54 -7.85 -1.00
N PRO A 7 -11.83 -9.09 -0.59
CA PRO A 7 -11.01 -10.24 -0.93
C PRO A 7 -11.08 -10.56 -2.43
N VAL A 8 -10.02 -11.17 -2.96
CA VAL A 8 -10.07 -11.82 -4.27
C VAL A 8 -10.84 -13.13 -4.12
N THR A 9 -11.88 -13.34 -4.92
CA THR A 9 -12.73 -14.55 -4.85
C THR A 9 -12.41 -15.59 -5.92
N ASN A 10 -11.63 -15.23 -6.93
CA ASN A 10 -11.24 -16.14 -8.02
C ASN A 10 -9.85 -16.75 -7.75
N SER A 11 -9.43 -17.71 -8.57
CA SER A 11 -8.16 -18.42 -8.39
C SER A 11 -6.92 -17.63 -8.81
N ALA A 12 -7.09 -16.53 -9.54
CA ALA A 12 -5.99 -15.72 -10.06
C ALA A 12 -6.12 -14.27 -9.60
N ALA A 13 -4.97 -13.67 -9.27
CA ALA A 13 -4.80 -12.26 -8.99
C ALA A 13 -3.39 -11.82 -9.39
N ASN A 14 -3.24 -10.53 -9.68
CA ASN A 14 -1.96 -9.94 -10.03
C ASN A 14 -1.71 -8.69 -9.18
N LEU A 15 -0.56 -8.64 -8.52
CA LEU A 15 -0.08 -7.44 -7.84
C LEU A 15 0.96 -6.77 -8.74
N THR A 16 0.66 -5.57 -9.21
CA THR A 16 1.49 -4.85 -10.18
C THR A 16 1.52 -3.35 -9.91
N ILE A 17 2.42 -2.64 -10.59
CA ILE A 17 2.48 -1.18 -10.57
C ILE A 17 1.74 -0.66 -11.80
N SER A 18 0.74 0.19 -11.57
CA SER A 18 -0.01 0.86 -12.62
C SER A 18 0.84 1.88 -13.37
N ARG A 19 0.37 2.32 -14.54
CA ARG A 19 1.08 3.31 -15.37
C ARG A 19 1.31 4.66 -14.68
N ASN A 20 0.51 5.00 -13.67
CA ASN A 20 0.63 6.23 -12.86
C ASN A 20 1.40 6.01 -11.54
N GLY A 21 2.04 4.84 -11.37
CA GLY A 21 2.95 4.54 -10.28
C GLY A 21 2.28 4.08 -8.98
N SER A 22 1.04 3.60 -9.05
CA SER A 22 0.33 3.06 -7.88
C SER A 22 0.45 1.54 -7.83
N LEU A 23 0.70 0.99 -6.64
CA LEU A 23 0.64 -0.44 -6.42
C LEU A 23 -0.83 -0.89 -6.41
N ILE A 24 -1.20 -1.77 -7.34
CA ILE A 24 -2.58 -2.21 -7.56
C ILE A 24 -2.68 -3.74 -7.51
N LEU A 25 -3.77 -4.21 -6.89
CA LEU A 25 -4.17 -5.62 -6.91
C LEU A 25 -5.32 -5.78 -7.91
N LEU A 26 -5.10 -6.60 -8.92
CA LEU A 26 -6.05 -6.95 -9.95
C LEU A 26 -6.59 -8.36 -9.72
N ASP A 27 -7.87 -8.58 -10.01
CA ASP A 27 -8.41 -9.94 -10.11
C ASP A 27 -8.15 -10.56 -11.50
N GLU A 28 -8.69 -11.76 -11.71
CA GLU A 28 -8.60 -12.49 -12.99
C GLU A 28 -9.17 -11.74 -14.20
N LYS A 29 -10.11 -10.80 -13.99
CA LYS A 29 -10.72 -10.00 -15.05
C LYS A 29 -10.01 -8.66 -15.28
N GLU A 30 -8.87 -8.46 -14.60
CA GLU A 30 -8.15 -7.19 -14.55
C GLU A 30 -8.94 -6.06 -13.85
N ASP A 31 -9.93 -6.40 -13.02
CA ASP A 31 -10.64 -5.42 -12.20
C ASP A 31 -9.79 -5.05 -10.97
N VAL A 32 -9.73 -3.75 -10.63
CA VAL A 32 -8.99 -3.28 -9.46
C VAL A 32 -9.72 -3.64 -8.17
N ILE A 33 -9.11 -4.53 -7.40
CA ILE A 33 -9.59 -4.97 -6.08
C ILE A 33 -9.06 -4.07 -4.97
N TRP A 34 -7.83 -3.60 -5.09
CA TRP A 34 -7.21 -2.72 -4.10
C TRP A 34 -6.14 -1.85 -4.75
N SER A 35 -5.90 -0.65 -4.21
CA SER A 35 -4.82 0.24 -4.62
C SER A 35 -4.19 0.95 -3.42
N ALA A 36 -2.89 1.27 -3.54
CA ALA A 36 -2.11 2.00 -2.56
C ALA A 36 -2.44 3.51 -2.49
N GLY A 37 -3.44 3.98 -3.23
CA GLY A 37 -3.78 5.39 -3.38
C GLY A 37 -3.79 5.82 -4.84
N GLU A 38 -4.23 7.05 -5.09
CA GLU A 38 -4.34 7.62 -6.43
C GLU A 38 -3.26 8.68 -6.69
N ASN A 39 -2.92 8.88 -7.97
CA ASN A 39 -2.26 10.08 -8.48
C ASN A 39 -0.81 10.34 -8.02
N PHE A 40 0.03 9.31 -7.91
CA PHE A 40 1.47 9.53 -7.71
C PHE A 40 2.15 10.21 -8.91
N THR A 41 1.53 10.14 -10.11
CA THR A 41 2.05 10.72 -11.36
C THR A 41 3.48 10.33 -11.70
N SER A 42 3.96 9.21 -11.12
CA SER A 42 5.26 8.63 -11.40
C SER A 42 5.12 7.61 -12.52
N ASN A 43 5.95 7.75 -13.55
CA ASN A 43 6.01 6.80 -14.67
C ASN A 43 7.15 5.79 -14.52
N LYS A 44 7.98 5.93 -13.46
CA LYS A 44 9.13 5.07 -13.17
C LYS A 44 9.25 4.91 -11.66
N CYS A 45 8.75 3.81 -11.15
CA CYS A 45 8.84 3.45 -9.75
C CYS A 45 8.92 1.93 -9.61
N HIS A 46 9.36 1.50 -8.42
CA HIS A 46 9.38 0.10 -8.04
C HIS A 46 8.80 -0.07 -6.63
N ALA A 47 8.40 -1.30 -6.32
CA ALA A 47 8.00 -1.70 -4.98
C ALA A 47 9.14 -2.48 -4.34
N GLU A 48 9.43 -2.20 -3.07
CA GLU A 48 10.50 -2.83 -2.30
C GLU A 48 9.97 -3.25 -0.92
N LEU A 49 10.22 -4.49 -0.53
CA LEU A 49 9.98 -4.95 0.84
C LEU A 49 11.28 -4.78 1.64
N LEU A 50 11.29 -3.82 2.55
CA LEU A 50 12.44 -3.56 3.40
C LEU A 50 12.61 -4.67 4.46
N ASP A 51 13.82 -4.84 4.98
CA ASP A 51 14.13 -5.79 6.08
C ASP A 51 13.32 -5.54 7.35
N THR A 52 12.77 -4.34 7.50
CA THR A 52 11.89 -3.94 8.61
C THR A 52 10.49 -4.54 8.48
N GLY A 53 10.15 -5.12 7.33
CA GLY A 53 8.82 -5.58 6.96
C GLY A 53 7.94 -4.49 6.34
N ASN A 54 8.46 -3.26 6.15
CA ASN A 54 7.72 -2.20 5.48
C ASN A 54 7.81 -2.39 3.96
N LEU A 55 6.67 -2.64 3.32
CA LEU A 55 6.55 -2.56 1.86
C LEU A 55 6.41 -1.10 1.44
N VAL A 56 7.29 -0.63 0.56
CA VAL A 56 7.32 0.75 0.07
C VAL A 56 7.22 0.79 -1.45
N VAL A 57 6.70 1.90 -1.98
CA VAL A 57 6.75 2.24 -3.40
C VAL A 57 7.61 3.49 -3.54
N ILE A 58 8.64 3.43 -4.39
CA ILE A 58 9.66 4.48 -4.52
C ILE A 58 9.72 4.97 -5.95
N ASP A 59 9.69 6.28 -6.15
CA ASP A 59 9.97 6.91 -7.45
C ASP A 59 11.45 6.76 -7.80
N ASP A 60 11.75 6.28 -9.01
CA ASP A 60 13.14 6.02 -9.42
C ASP A 60 13.94 7.28 -9.74
N VAL A 61 13.25 8.39 -10.01
CA VAL A 61 13.84 9.67 -10.41
C VAL A 61 14.07 10.56 -9.19
N SER A 62 13.01 10.87 -8.43
CA SER A 62 13.09 11.72 -7.24
C SER A 62 13.61 10.96 -6.02
N ARG A 63 13.55 9.62 -6.03
CA ARG A 63 13.83 8.75 -4.86
C ARG A 63 12.88 8.97 -3.69
N GLU A 64 11.76 9.64 -3.93
CA GLU A 64 10.74 9.84 -2.92
C GLU A 64 9.94 8.56 -2.69
N THR A 65 9.59 8.30 -1.44
CA THR A 65 8.63 7.25 -1.08
C THR A 65 7.23 7.74 -1.40
N LEU A 66 6.61 7.16 -2.43
CA LEU A 66 5.26 7.46 -2.89
C LEU A 66 4.21 6.87 -1.93
N TRP A 67 4.47 5.66 -1.43
CA TRP A 67 3.60 4.96 -0.49
C TRP A 67 4.39 4.03 0.43
N GLN A 68 3.86 3.77 1.62
CA GLN A 68 4.41 2.75 2.52
C GLN A 68 3.33 2.05 3.35
N SER A 69 3.53 0.75 3.59
CA SER A 69 2.60 -0.10 4.32
C SER A 69 2.45 0.28 5.79
N PHE A 70 3.49 0.84 6.41
CA PHE A 70 3.46 1.25 7.82
C PHE A 70 2.53 2.43 8.11
N GLU A 71 2.01 3.11 7.08
CA GLU A 71 0.93 4.08 7.24
C GLU A 71 -0.47 3.45 7.32
N ASN A 72 -0.60 2.17 6.96
CA ASN A 72 -1.88 1.45 6.86
C ASN A 72 -1.81 0.15 7.66
N LEU A 73 -1.82 0.28 8.99
CA LEU A 73 -1.67 -0.85 9.91
C LEU A 73 -2.88 -1.80 9.86
N GLY A 74 -2.61 -3.09 10.08
CA GLY A 74 -3.63 -4.13 10.26
C GLY A 74 -3.89 -4.38 11.75
N ASN A 75 -3.79 -5.64 12.16
CA ASN A 75 -3.95 -6.08 13.55
C ASN A 75 -2.62 -6.22 14.31
N THR A 76 -1.49 -5.92 13.67
CA THR A 76 -0.14 -6.11 14.22
C THR A 76 0.68 -4.84 14.09
N LEU A 77 1.42 -4.50 15.15
CA LEU A 77 2.44 -3.45 15.16
C LEU A 77 3.82 -4.10 15.03
N LEU A 78 4.57 -3.76 13.96
CA LEU A 78 5.93 -4.23 13.76
C LEU A 78 6.95 -3.23 14.33
N PRO A 79 8.19 -3.65 14.63
CA PRO A 79 9.27 -2.71 14.93
C PRO A 79 9.37 -1.62 13.86
N GLN A 80 9.66 -0.39 14.28
CA GLN A 80 9.78 0.80 13.40
C GLN A 80 8.46 1.28 12.73
N SER A 81 7.33 0.61 12.96
CA SER A 81 6.01 1.17 12.69
C SER A 81 5.52 2.01 13.88
N SER A 82 4.52 2.88 13.68
CA SER A 82 4.00 3.73 14.76
C SER A 82 2.49 3.88 14.74
N LEU A 83 1.91 3.92 15.93
CA LEU A 83 0.56 4.44 16.13
C LEU A 83 0.63 5.97 16.09
N MET A 84 -0.29 6.59 15.37
CA MET A 84 -0.29 8.02 15.15
C MET A 84 -1.70 8.55 15.14
N TYR A 85 -1.89 9.73 15.72
CA TYR A 85 -3.12 10.49 15.63
C TYR A 85 -2.78 11.94 15.32
N ASP A 86 -3.10 12.37 14.10
CA ASP A 86 -3.02 13.76 13.67
C ASP A 86 -4.40 14.39 13.88
N THR A 87 -4.51 15.20 14.93
CA THR A 87 -5.77 15.90 15.28
C THR A 87 -6.10 17.03 14.31
N VAL A 88 -5.09 17.62 13.66
CA VAL A 88 -5.26 18.78 12.78
C VAL A 88 -5.81 18.35 11.43
N HIS A 89 -5.27 17.26 10.87
CA HIS A 89 -5.68 16.73 9.57
C HIS A 89 -6.61 15.51 9.65
N GLY A 90 -6.93 15.04 10.86
CA GLY A 90 -7.81 13.89 11.09
C GLY A 90 -7.22 12.54 10.64
N LYS A 91 -5.91 12.46 10.36
CA LYS A 91 -5.24 11.23 9.92
C LYS A 91 -4.90 10.36 11.13
N LYS A 92 -5.25 9.07 11.08
CA LYS A 92 -4.95 8.10 12.13
C LYS A 92 -4.24 6.87 11.59
N ARG A 93 -3.25 6.39 12.34
CA ARG A 93 -2.60 5.08 12.15
C ARG A 93 -2.91 4.27 13.41
N VAL A 94 -3.83 3.33 13.28
CA VAL A 94 -4.38 2.54 14.39
C VAL A 94 -4.41 1.08 14.04
N LEU A 95 -4.42 0.22 15.06
CA LEU A 95 -4.66 -1.20 14.86
C LEU A 95 -6.16 -1.48 14.75
N THR A 96 -6.49 -2.39 13.85
CA THR A 96 -7.85 -2.91 13.68
C THR A 96 -7.77 -4.42 13.80
N THR A 97 -8.62 -5.01 14.64
CA THR A 97 -8.72 -6.47 14.77
C THR A 97 -9.05 -7.10 13.42
N TRP A 98 -8.81 -8.40 13.31
CA TRP A 98 -9.25 -9.15 12.14
C TRP A 98 -10.77 -9.06 11.97
#